data_AF-I6P531-F1
#
_entry.id   AF-I6P531-F1
#
_cell.length_a   1.000
_cell.length_b   1.000
_cell.length_c   1.000
_cell.angle_alpha   90.00
_cell.angle_beta   90.00
_cell.angle_gamma   90.00
#
_symmetry.space_group_name_H-M   'P 1'
#
loop_
_entity.id
_entity.type
_entity.pdbx_description
1 polymer ?
#
loop_
_entity_poly.entity_id
_entity_poly.type
_entity_poly.pdbx_seq_one_letter_code
_entity_poly.pdbx_strand_id
1 'polypeptide(L)'
;DEALLHLPAYQKYKQFDSVDISKETISECNALGSNEESDKTLCKKVAQNLTKLSTLKGDELKNSCYYFQHWFYEQIAKTYYDGKDKNKKYHIGEQLFDIISLYISEYSKLEPCRCYEPGKPEDWKVEKYLHDYFKNHQDIKCSNSSKDRCEKYIQYVTYINSLFPEKENKCCDGEELDEYEFCEPYLKCENKFKPQTLLTQLKTELQSLGKKPEAPREGGTGGVEVDAKAKPGA
;
A
#
# COMPACT_ATOMS: atom_id res chain seq x y z
N ASP A 1 -9.53 -2.63 -0.94
CA ASP A 1 -10.05 -2.73 -2.32
C ASP A 1 -9.28 -3.82 -3.04
N GLU A 2 -9.99 -4.82 -3.59
CA GLU A 2 -9.40 -5.96 -4.29
C GLU A 2 -8.49 -5.55 -5.46
N ALA A 3 -8.73 -4.39 -6.06
CA ALA A 3 -7.92 -3.93 -7.18
C ALA A 3 -6.50 -3.51 -6.78
N LEU A 4 -6.22 -3.25 -5.50
CA LEU A 4 -4.87 -2.88 -5.04
C LEU A 4 -4.08 -4.10 -4.54
N LEU A 5 -4.71 -5.27 -4.43
CA LEU A 5 -4.08 -6.46 -3.84
C LEU A 5 -2.87 -6.96 -4.65
N HIS A 6 -2.84 -6.71 -5.96
CA HIS A 6 -1.74 -7.14 -6.81
C HIS A 6 -0.52 -6.19 -6.74
N LEU A 7 -0.66 -5.02 -6.12
CA LEU A 7 0.42 -4.04 -6.03
C LEU A 7 1.51 -4.49 -5.05
N PRO A 8 2.78 -4.11 -5.28
CA PRO A 8 3.91 -4.59 -4.48
C PRO A 8 3.78 -4.36 -2.97
N ALA A 9 3.28 -3.18 -2.56
CA ALA A 9 3.17 -2.86 -1.15
C ALA A 9 2.24 -3.81 -0.40
N TYR A 10 1.10 -4.16 -1.00
CA TYR A 10 0.16 -5.12 -0.41
C TYR A 10 0.80 -6.51 -0.23
N GLN A 11 1.57 -6.96 -1.21
CA GLN A 11 2.27 -8.24 -1.14
C GLN A 11 3.31 -8.26 -0.02
N LYS A 12 3.99 -7.13 0.23
CA LYS A 12 4.92 -6.99 1.37
C LYS A 12 4.19 -7.09 2.71
N TYR A 13 3.05 -6.41 2.89
CA TYR A 13 2.26 -6.53 4.12
C TYR A 13 1.77 -7.95 4.39
N LYS A 14 1.34 -8.65 3.34
CA LYS A 14 0.93 -10.05 3.46
C LYS A 14 2.06 -10.95 3.97
N GLN A 15 3.32 -10.67 3.62
CA GLN A 15 4.48 -11.44 4.11
C GLN A 15 4.67 -11.30 5.63
N PHE A 16 4.43 -10.10 6.18
CA PHE A 16 4.47 -9.87 7.63
C PHE A 16 3.31 -10.57 8.35
N ASP A 17 2.11 -10.59 7.75
CA ASP A 17 0.95 -11.28 8.31
C ASP A 17 1.08 -12.80 8.31
N SER A 18 1.73 -13.37 7.28
CA SER A 18 1.89 -14.81 7.08
C SER A 18 3.21 -15.36 7.62
N VAL A 19 3.90 -14.60 8.49
CA VAL A 19 5.16 -15.03 9.09
C VAL A 19 4.95 -16.31 9.89
N ASP A 20 5.84 -17.29 9.70
CA ASP A 20 5.80 -18.55 10.44
C ASP A 20 6.20 -18.31 11.90
N ILE A 21 5.26 -18.52 12.82
CA ILE A 21 5.43 -18.37 14.27
C ILE A 21 5.62 -19.72 14.98
N SER A 22 5.73 -20.84 14.26
CA SER A 22 5.81 -22.18 14.86
C SER A 22 7.16 -22.46 15.53
N LYS A 23 8.19 -21.69 15.19
CA LYS A 23 9.58 -21.95 15.59
C LYS A 23 10.02 -21.23 16.86
N GLU A 24 9.12 -20.53 17.56
CA GLU A 24 9.58 -19.59 18.58
C GLU A 24 8.85 -19.67 19.92
N THR A 25 9.68 -19.82 20.95
CA THR A 25 9.36 -19.62 22.35
C THR A 25 9.91 -18.23 22.71
N ILE A 26 9.26 -17.17 22.25
CA ILE A 26 9.72 -15.80 22.54
C ILE A 26 9.35 -15.53 23.98
N SER A 27 10.35 -15.59 24.85
CA SER A 27 10.19 -15.38 26.29
C SER A 27 9.58 -14.01 26.60
N GLU A 28 9.88 -13.03 25.76
CA GLU A 28 9.44 -11.64 25.80
C GLU A 28 7.93 -11.53 25.61
N CYS A 29 7.35 -12.34 24.71
CA CYS A 29 5.90 -12.37 24.51
C CYS A 29 5.13 -13.01 25.67
N ASN A 30 5.79 -13.79 26.52
CA ASN A 30 5.17 -14.30 27.74
C ASN A 30 5.06 -13.22 28.83
N ALA A 31 5.88 -12.17 28.75
CA ALA A 31 5.87 -11.03 29.65
C ALA A 31 4.92 -9.90 29.21
N LEU A 32 4.21 -10.06 28.08
CA LEU A 32 3.30 -9.06 27.48
C LEU A 32 2.16 -8.61 28.42
N GLY A 33 1.88 -9.34 29.49
CA GLY A 33 0.81 -9.01 30.43
C GLY A 33 -0.60 -9.34 29.94
N SER A 34 -0.74 -9.97 28.77
CA SER A 34 -2.02 -10.46 28.22
C SER A 34 -2.09 -11.98 28.23
N ASN A 35 -3.26 -12.51 28.60
CA ASN A 35 -3.58 -13.94 28.49
C ASN A 35 -4.28 -14.30 27.17
N GLU A 36 -4.61 -13.32 26.34
CA GLU A 36 -5.36 -13.50 25.09
C GLU A 36 -4.44 -14.07 24.00
N GLU A 37 -4.88 -15.14 23.34
CA GLU A 37 -4.06 -15.79 22.31
C GLU A 37 -3.84 -14.88 21.09
N SER A 38 -4.77 -13.96 20.79
CA SER A 38 -4.60 -12.97 19.73
C SER A 38 -3.42 -12.03 19.99
N ASP A 39 -3.25 -11.59 21.23
CA ASP A 39 -2.22 -10.62 21.61
C ASP A 39 -0.85 -11.31 21.61
N LYS A 40 -0.80 -12.54 22.15
CA LYS A 40 0.39 -13.40 22.08
C LYS A 40 0.77 -13.73 20.63
N THR A 41 -0.21 -13.99 19.78
CA THR A 41 0.01 -14.24 18.35
C THR A 41 0.58 -13.01 17.65
N LEU A 42 0.02 -11.83 17.90
CA LEU A 42 0.54 -10.57 17.34
C LEU A 42 1.98 -10.31 17.81
N CYS A 43 2.26 -10.50 19.10
CA CYS A 43 3.60 -10.37 19.65
C CYS A 43 4.60 -11.31 18.96
N LYS A 44 4.24 -12.59 18.80
CA LYS A 44 5.08 -13.57 18.08
C LYS A 44 5.36 -13.15 16.64
N LYS A 45 4.37 -12.58 15.94
CA LYS A 45 4.56 -12.05 14.58
C LYS A 45 5.53 -10.86 14.57
N VAL A 46 5.38 -9.92 15.50
CA VAL A 46 6.27 -8.75 15.63
C VAL A 46 7.72 -9.22 15.79
N ALA A 47 7.97 -10.07 16.76
CA ALA A 47 9.29 -10.58 17.07
C ALA A 47 9.89 -11.43 15.93
N GLN A 48 9.14 -12.33 15.30
CA GLN A 48 9.61 -13.05 14.11
C GLN A 48 9.95 -12.14 12.93
N ASN A 49 9.12 -11.13 12.69
CA ASN A 49 9.39 -10.17 11.62
C ASN A 49 10.67 -9.39 11.89
N LEU A 50 10.92 -8.95 13.14
CA LEU A 50 12.17 -8.31 13.53
C LEU A 50 13.38 -9.24 13.40
N THR A 51 13.26 -10.52 13.80
CA THR A 51 14.30 -11.54 13.59
C THR A 51 14.65 -11.70 12.10
N LYS A 52 13.65 -11.72 11.21
CA LYS A 52 13.89 -11.78 9.75
C LYS A 52 14.51 -10.49 9.22
N LEU A 53 14.02 -9.34 9.65
CA LEU A 53 14.59 -8.05 9.25
C LEU A 53 16.05 -7.94 9.70
N SER A 54 16.40 -8.51 10.86
CA SER A 54 17.77 -8.51 11.36
C SER A 54 18.73 -9.29 10.45
N THR A 55 18.29 -10.07 9.46
CA THR A 55 19.20 -10.69 8.49
C THR A 55 19.56 -9.76 7.32
N LEU A 56 18.79 -8.69 7.11
CA LEU A 56 18.97 -7.73 6.02
C LEU A 56 20.03 -6.67 6.34
N LYS A 57 20.47 -5.92 5.32
CA LYS A 57 21.47 -4.84 5.43
C LYS A 57 21.16 -3.68 4.48
N GLY A 58 21.72 -2.51 4.77
CA GLY A 58 21.66 -1.33 3.89
C GLY A 58 20.24 -0.89 3.54
N ASP A 59 20.04 -0.48 2.29
CA ASP A 59 18.75 0.03 1.80
C ASP A 59 17.64 -1.03 1.83
N GLU A 60 17.98 -2.31 1.69
CA GLU A 60 16.99 -3.39 1.77
C GLU A 60 16.39 -3.46 3.19
N LEU A 61 17.24 -3.36 4.20
CA LEU A 61 16.80 -3.29 5.60
C LEU A 61 15.97 -2.03 5.84
N LYS A 62 16.50 -0.85 5.49
CA LYS A 62 15.82 0.43 5.69
C LYS A 62 14.43 0.44 5.05
N ASN A 63 14.33 0.02 3.78
CA ASN A 63 13.05 -0.07 3.08
C ASN A 63 12.10 -1.08 3.72
N SER A 64 12.59 -2.25 4.14
CA SER A 64 11.75 -3.27 4.76
C SER A 64 11.26 -2.85 6.15
N CYS A 65 12.07 -2.08 6.88
CA CYS A 65 11.69 -1.47 8.15
C CYS A 65 10.52 -0.49 7.99
N TYR A 66 10.48 0.34 6.93
CA TYR A 66 9.34 1.23 6.67
C TYR A 66 8.03 0.46 6.44
N TYR A 67 8.08 -0.64 5.68
CA TYR A 67 6.90 -1.50 5.58
C TYR A 67 6.53 -2.11 6.94
N PHE A 68 7.51 -2.58 7.71
CA PHE A 68 7.25 -3.14 9.04
C PHE A 68 6.58 -2.13 9.97
N GLN A 69 7.04 -0.88 10.01
CA GLN A 69 6.43 0.18 10.81
C GLN A 69 4.96 0.39 10.45
N HIS A 70 4.65 0.56 9.16
CA HIS A 70 3.27 0.74 8.71
C HIS A 70 2.38 -0.48 8.99
N TRP A 71 2.91 -1.69 8.82
CA TRP A 71 2.21 -2.91 9.21
C TRP A 71 1.94 -2.93 10.71
N PHE A 72 2.95 -2.63 11.53
CA PHE A 72 2.84 -2.63 12.98
C PHE A 72 1.79 -1.62 13.46
N TYR A 73 1.85 -0.37 13.00
CA TYR A 73 0.85 0.65 13.35
C TYR A 73 -0.57 0.25 12.92
N GLU A 74 -0.74 -0.43 11.78
CA GLU A 74 -2.03 -0.95 11.35
C GLU A 74 -2.55 -2.04 12.32
N GLN A 75 -1.69 -2.95 12.79
CA GLN A 75 -2.06 -3.95 13.80
C GLN A 75 -2.42 -3.29 15.14
N ILE A 76 -1.64 -2.28 15.56
CA ILE A 76 -1.89 -1.53 16.79
C ILE A 76 -3.23 -0.80 16.72
N ALA A 77 -3.47 -0.03 15.66
CA ALA A 77 -4.73 0.68 15.45
C ALA A 77 -5.93 -0.26 15.43
N LYS A 78 -5.81 -1.40 14.74
CA LYS A 78 -6.90 -2.38 14.62
C LYS A 78 -7.23 -3.07 15.95
N THR A 79 -6.25 -3.29 16.81
CA THR A 79 -6.39 -4.15 18.01
C THR A 79 -6.61 -3.33 19.28
N TYR A 80 -5.99 -2.16 19.37
CA TYR A 80 -5.85 -1.39 20.61
C TYR A 80 -6.50 0.00 20.56
N TYR A 81 -7.21 0.34 19.49
CA TYR A 81 -7.99 1.58 19.36
C TYR A 81 -9.43 1.32 18.97
N ASP A 82 -10.33 2.17 19.45
CA ASP A 82 -11.72 2.28 19.04
C ASP A 82 -11.88 3.60 18.26
N GLY A 83 -11.64 3.54 16.95
CA GLY A 83 -11.54 4.74 16.11
C GLY A 83 -10.27 5.52 16.43
N LYS A 84 -10.41 6.72 17.01
CA LYS A 84 -9.27 7.58 17.38
C LYS A 84 -8.81 7.41 18.82
N ASP A 85 -9.61 6.73 19.64
CA ASP A 85 -9.41 6.65 21.08
C ASP A 85 -8.74 5.31 21.46
N LYS A 86 -7.79 5.37 22.39
CA LYS A 86 -7.13 4.18 22.94
C LYS A 86 -8.17 3.31 23.66
N ASN A 87 -8.24 2.02 23.36
CA ASN A 87 -9.16 1.11 24.04
C ASN A 87 -8.57 0.59 25.37
N LYS A 88 -9.36 -0.17 26.13
CA LYS A 88 -8.95 -0.70 27.46
C LYS A 88 -7.70 -1.59 27.44
N LYS A 89 -7.35 -2.16 26.28
CA LYS A 89 -6.18 -3.04 26.09
C LYS A 89 -4.95 -2.28 25.58
N TYR A 90 -5.01 -0.95 25.44
CA TYR A 90 -3.89 -0.18 24.88
C TYR A 90 -2.56 -0.38 25.61
N HIS A 91 -2.58 -0.62 26.92
CA HIS A 91 -1.39 -0.95 27.69
C HIS A 91 -0.65 -2.20 27.19
N ILE A 92 -1.34 -3.15 26.56
CA ILE A 92 -0.73 -4.30 25.89
C ILE A 92 -0.05 -3.87 24.59
N GLY A 93 -0.65 -2.92 23.88
CA GLY A 93 -0.04 -2.28 22.70
C GLY A 93 1.27 -1.58 23.05
N GLU A 94 1.33 -0.84 24.17
CA GLU A 94 2.54 -0.19 24.69
C GLU A 94 3.68 -1.22 24.88
N GLN A 95 3.37 -2.38 25.46
CA GLN A 95 4.36 -3.45 25.62
C GLN A 95 4.92 -3.98 24.29
N LEU A 96 4.18 -3.90 23.18
CA LEU A 96 4.71 -4.28 21.86
C LEU A 96 5.73 -3.25 21.34
N PHE A 97 5.58 -1.97 21.65
CA PHE A 97 6.59 -0.95 21.35
C PHE A 97 7.87 -1.19 22.16
N ASP A 98 7.73 -1.59 23.43
CA ASP A 98 8.87 -1.96 24.27
C ASP A 98 9.63 -3.16 23.69
N ILE A 99 8.92 -4.17 23.19
CA ILE A 99 9.54 -5.33 22.54
C ILE A 99 10.32 -4.92 21.29
N ILE A 100 9.78 -4.03 20.45
CA ILE A 100 10.54 -3.49 19.31
C ILE A 100 11.81 -2.79 19.81
N SER A 101 11.72 -2.01 20.88
CA SER A 101 12.86 -1.30 21.46
C SER A 101 13.92 -2.26 22.02
N LEU A 102 13.52 -3.38 22.63
CA LEU A 102 14.43 -4.43 23.10
C LEU A 102 15.19 -5.07 21.92
N TYR A 103 14.49 -5.42 20.84
CA TYR A 103 15.11 -5.95 19.62
C TYR A 103 16.12 -4.98 19.02
N ILE A 104 15.82 -3.68 19.02
CA ILE A 104 16.76 -2.65 18.52
C ILE A 104 17.97 -2.53 19.45
N SER A 105 17.78 -2.65 20.77
CA SER A 105 18.90 -2.66 21.72
C SER A 105 19.83 -3.86 21.49
N GLU A 106 19.30 -5.02 21.14
CA GLU A 106 20.09 -6.22 20.83
C GLU A 106 20.73 -6.14 19.44
N TYR A 107 19.98 -5.61 18.47
CA TYR A 107 20.38 -5.49 17.07
C TYR A 107 20.28 -4.03 16.61
N SER A 108 21.27 -3.20 16.96
CA SER A 108 21.26 -1.75 16.70
C SER A 108 21.02 -1.36 15.24
N LYS A 109 21.36 -2.22 14.28
CA LYS A 109 21.04 -2.01 12.85
C LYS A 109 19.53 -1.96 12.54
N LEU A 110 18.69 -2.48 13.43
CA LEU A 110 17.23 -2.39 13.34
C LEU A 110 16.71 -0.99 13.73
N GLU A 111 17.57 -0.02 14.04
CA GLU A 111 17.16 1.36 14.32
C GLU A 111 16.14 1.92 13.30
N PRO A 112 16.24 1.70 11.97
CA PRO A 112 15.24 2.15 11.02
C PRO A 112 13.85 1.52 11.21
N CYS A 113 13.73 0.42 11.96
CA CYS A 113 12.47 -0.28 12.26
C CYS A 113 11.78 0.29 13.53
N ARG A 114 12.39 1.25 14.23
CA ARG A 114 11.82 1.84 15.44
C ARG A 114 10.41 2.36 15.17
N CYS A 115 9.48 1.97 16.04
CA CYS A 115 8.14 2.51 16.04
C CYS A 115 8.00 3.41 17.26
N TYR A 116 7.45 4.60 17.08
CA TYR A 116 7.24 5.57 18.15
C TYR A 116 5.80 5.50 18.62
N GLU A 117 5.61 5.40 19.93
CA GLU A 117 4.30 5.37 20.58
C GLU A 117 3.46 6.66 20.39
N PRO A 118 4.03 7.90 20.36
CA PRO A 118 3.21 9.07 20.04
C PRO A 118 2.67 8.96 18.61
N GLY A 119 1.36 8.76 18.49
CA GLY A 119 0.68 8.73 17.20
C GLY A 119 -0.81 8.46 17.30
N LYS A 120 -1.52 8.75 16.21
CA LYS A 120 -2.95 8.48 16.06
C LYS A 120 -3.17 7.54 14.87
N PRO A 121 -4.16 6.63 14.95
CA PRO A 121 -4.53 5.77 13.83
C PRO A 121 -4.77 6.49 12.50
N GLU A 122 -5.32 7.71 12.56
CA GLU A 122 -5.60 8.54 11.38
C GLU A 122 -4.30 8.96 10.68
N ASP A 123 -3.31 9.43 11.44
CA ASP A 123 -2.01 9.86 10.93
C ASP A 123 -1.22 8.66 10.36
N TRP A 124 -1.20 7.54 11.09
CA TRP A 124 -0.55 6.31 10.63
C TRP A 124 -1.14 5.80 9.31
N LYS A 125 -2.47 5.92 9.17
CA LYS A 125 -3.18 5.53 7.95
C LYS A 125 -2.79 6.44 6.78
N VAL A 126 -2.75 7.75 6.98
CA VAL A 126 -2.32 8.72 5.95
C VAL A 126 -0.88 8.44 5.51
N GLU A 127 0.03 8.28 6.46
CA GLU A 127 1.45 8.01 6.18
C GLU A 127 1.64 6.69 5.40
N LYS A 128 0.91 5.63 5.79
CA LYS A 128 0.92 4.35 5.07
C LYS A 128 0.45 4.50 3.62
N TYR A 129 -0.62 5.27 3.37
CA TYR A 129 -1.10 5.49 2.01
C TYR A 129 -0.09 6.25 1.14
N LEU A 130 0.58 7.26 1.71
CA LEU A 130 1.64 7.99 1.01
C LEU A 130 2.82 7.06 0.70
N HIS A 131 3.28 6.29 1.68
CA HIS A 131 4.31 5.28 1.48
C HIS A 131 3.94 4.29 0.36
N ASP A 132 2.75 3.70 0.44
CA ASP A 132 2.26 2.71 -0.53
C ASP A 132 2.19 3.30 -1.94
N TYR A 133 1.76 4.56 -2.06
CA TYR A 133 1.75 5.26 -3.34
C TYR A 133 3.15 5.29 -3.98
N PHE A 134 4.18 5.74 -3.26
CA PHE A 134 5.54 5.81 -3.83
C PHE A 134 6.11 4.42 -4.15
N LYS A 135 5.78 3.41 -3.33
CA LYS A 135 6.22 2.03 -3.57
C LYS A 135 5.51 1.37 -4.75
N ASN A 136 4.26 1.75 -5.02
CA ASN A 136 3.45 1.18 -6.10
C ASN A 136 3.47 2.03 -7.38
N HIS A 137 4.06 3.23 -7.37
CA HIS A 137 3.95 4.21 -8.45
C HIS A 137 4.22 3.64 -9.85
N GLN A 138 5.22 2.78 -10.00
CA GLN A 138 5.60 2.21 -11.30
C GLN A 138 4.62 1.14 -11.81
N ASP A 139 3.83 0.55 -10.91
CA ASP A 139 2.87 -0.51 -11.20
C ASP A 139 1.45 0.04 -11.44
N ILE A 140 1.20 1.28 -11.03
CA ILE A 140 -0.07 1.97 -11.25
C ILE A 140 -0.10 2.54 -12.67
N LYS A 141 -0.65 1.77 -13.61
CA LYS A 141 -0.82 2.17 -15.02
C LYS A 141 -2.03 1.51 -15.67
N CYS A 142 -2.69 2.21 -16.58
CA CYS A 142 -3.88 1.72 -17.27
C CYS A 142 -3.55 0.86 -18.50
N SER A 143 -2.38 1.08 -19.11
CA SER A 143 -1.95 0.40 -20.36
C SER A 143 -2.06 -1.13 -20.33
N ASN A 144 -1.82 -1.77 -19.18
CA ASN A 144 -1.86 -3.22 -19.00
C ASN A 144 -2.99 -3.68 -18.05
N SER A 145 -4.03 -2.87 -17.84
CA SER A 145 -5.13 -3.20 -16.93
C SER A 145 -6.50 -3.10 -17.61
N SER A 146 -7.52 -3.68 -16.96
CA SER A 146 -8.90 -3.51 -17.41
C SER A 146 -9.38 -2.09 -17.14
N LYS A 147 -10.42 -1.65 -17.85
CA LYS A 147 -11.06 -0.34 -17.63
C LYS A 147 -11.43 -0.13 -16.16
N ASP A 148 -12.11 -1.11 -15.56
CA ASP A 148 -12.53 -1.06 -14.15
C ASP A 148 -11.33 -0.94 -13.19
N ARG A 149 -10.22 -1.62 -13.48
CA ARG A 149 -9.01 -1.53 -12.65
C ARG A 149 -8.35 -0.16 -12.80
N CYS A 150 -8.29 0.38 -14.01
CA CYS A 150 -7.80 1.73 -14.28
C CYS A 150 -8.65 2.79 -13.54
N GLU A 151 -9.97 2.67 -13.54
CA GLU A 151 -10.87 3.56 -12.80
C GLU A 151 -10.59 3.52 -11.29
N LYS A 152 -10.32 2.33 -10.73
CA LYS A 152 -9.91 2.19 -9.33
C LYS A 152 -8.53 2.80 -9.03
N TYR A 153 -7.57 2.70 -9.94
CA TYR A 153 -6.31 3.44 -9.81
C TYR A 153 -6.53 4.95 -9.80
N ILE A 154 -7.40 5.47 -10.67
CA ILE A 154 -7.74 6.90 -10.68
C ILE A 154 -8.36 7.31 -9.34
N GLN A 155 -9.28 6.52 -8.79
CA GLN A 155 -9.87 6.78 -7.47
C GLN A 155 -8.81 6.78 -6.36
N TYR A 156 -7.94 5.76 -6.35
CA TYR A 156 -6.84 5.64 -5.41
C TYR A 156 -5.91 6.86 -5.48
N VAL A 157 -5.38 7.19 -6.67
CA VAL A 157 -4.45 8.32 -6.85
C VAL A 157 -5.13 9.66 -6.58
N THR A 158 -6.44 9.80 -6.86
CA THR A 158 -7.21 11.00 -6.47
C THR A 158 -7.22 11.18 -4.96
N TYR A 159 -7.43 10.11 -4.20
CA TYR A 159 -7.37 10.15 -2.74
C TYR A 159 -5.96 10.51 -2.25
N ILE A 160 -4.90 9.87 -2.79
CA ILE A 160 -3.51 10.24 -2.46
C ILE A 160 -3.24 11.72 -2.76
N ASN A 161 -3.73 12.23 -3.89
CA ASN A 161 -3.57 13.62 -4.28
C ASN A 161 -4.23 14.61 -3.32
N SER A 162 -5.26 14.20 -2.57
CA SER A 162 -5.85 15.03 -1.51
C SER A 162 -5.01 15.06 -0.22
N LEU A 163 -4.17 14.05 0.01
CA LEU A 163 -3.33 13.93 1.21
C LEU A 163 -1.93 14.52 1.01
N PHE A 164 -1.37 14.39 -0.20
CA PHE A 164 0.01 14.73 -0.51
C PHE A 164 0.40 16.20 -0.29
N PRO A 165 -0.44 17.23 -0.59
CA PRO A 165 -0.02 18.62 -0.48
C PRO A 165 0.48 19.04 0.91
N GLU A 166 -0.09 18.48 1.97
CA GLU A 166 0.38 18.77 3.34
C GLU A 166 1.78 18.21 3.57
N LYS A 167 2.05 16.99 3.10
CA LYS A 167 3.37 16.35 3.22
C LYS A 167 4.40 17.03 2.32
N GLU A 168 4.01 17.39 1.10
CA GLU A 168 4.86 18.11 0.14
C GLU A 168 5.31 19.46 0.71
N ASN A 169 4.40 20.27 1.24
CA ASN A 169 4.75 21.58 1.82
C ASN A 169 5.69 21.48 3.03
N LYS A 170 5.69 20.35 3.75
CA LYS A 170 6.54 20.12 4.92
C LYS A 170 7.90 19.53 4.55
N CYS A 171 7.99 18.84 3.42
CA CYS A 171 9.11 17.95 3.11
C CYS A 171 9.77 18.19 1.76
N CYS A 172 9.29 19.13 0.95
CA CYS A 172 9.85 19.38 -0.36
C CYS A 172 10.24 20.85 -0.50
N ASP A 173 11.50 21.12 -0.83
CA ASP A 173 11.94 22.40 -1.38
C ASP A 173 12.07 22.25 -2.90
N GLY A 174 11.01 22.61 -3.62
CA GLY A 174 10.90 22.36 -5.05
C GLY A 174 10.81 20.86 -5.38
N GLU A 175 11.84 20.32 -6.06
CA GLU A 175 11.96 18.89 -6.37
C GLU A 175 12.91 18.15 -5.42
N GLU A 176 13.53 18.86 -4.47
CA GLU A 176 14.45 18.30 -3.50
C GLU A 176 13.70 17.92 -2.22
N LEU A 177 14.07 16.76 -1.65
CA LEU A 177 13.56 16.33 -0.36
C LEU A 177 14.25 17.15 0.73
N ASP A 178 13.47 17.82 1.55
CA ASP A 178 13.94 18.40 2.78
C ASP A 178 14.20 17.29 3.81
N GLU A 179 15.46 17.14 4.23
CA GLU A 179 15.90 16.11 5.16
C GLU A 179 15.69 16.49 6.64
N TYR A 180 15.05 17.62 6.94
CA TYR A 180 14.70 17.98 8.32
C TYR A 180 13.66 17.02 8.94
N GLU A 181 13.57 17.07 10.26
CA GLU A 181 12.78 16.15 11.09
C GLU A 181 11.34 16.01 10.55
N PHE A 182 10.82 14.77 10.47
CA PHE A 182 9.49 14.34 9.98
C PHE A 182 9.34 13.95 8.49
N CYS A 183 10.39 14.08 7.68
CA CYS A 183 10.33 13.73 6.26
C CYS A 183 10.95 12.37 5.98
N GLU A 184 10.07 11.43 5.60
CA GLU A 184 10.47 10.05 5.45
C GLU A 184 11.18 9.81 4.10
N PRO A 185 12.31 9.07 4.07
CA PRO A 185 13.11 8.77 2.87
C PRO A 185 12.37 8.07 1.72
N TYR A 186 11.16 7.56 1.94
CA TYR A 186 10.35 7.01 0.86
C TYR A 186 9.72 8.10 -0.03
N LEU A 187 9.54 9.31 0.53
CA LEU A 187 8.90 10.44 -0.13
C LEU A 187 9.77 10.90 -1.30
N LYS A 188 9.11 11.25 -2.41
CA LYS A 188 9.79 11.76 -3.61
C LYS A 188 9.16 13.06 -4.06
N CYS A 189 9.96 14.11 -4.11
CA CYS A 189 9.52 15.47 -4.42
C CYS A 189 9.57 15.78 -5.92
N GLU A 190 10.25 14.95 -6.73
CA GLU A 190 10.36 15.22 -8.16
C GLU A 190 8.98 15.22 -8.84
N ASN A 191 8.78 16.14 -9.78
CA ASN A 191 7.48 16.39 -10.41
C ASN A 191 6.85 15.13 -11.05
N LYS A 192 7.68 14.21 -11.53
CA LYS A 192 7.24 12.93 -12.13
C LYS A 192 6.59 11.97 -11.14
N PHE A 193 6.85 12.11 -9.84
CA PHE A 193 6.29 11.27 -8.79
C PHE A 193 5.09 11.89 -8.09
N LYS A 194 4.75 13.16 -8.38
CA LYS A 194 3.61 13.83 -7.76
C LYS A 194 2.29 13.16 -8.16
N PRO A 195 1.35 12.94 -7.24
CA PRO A 195 0.06 12.28 -7.53
C PRO A 195 -0.73 12.96 -8.64
N GLN A 196 -0.69 14.29 -8.73
CA GLN A 196 -1.38 15.03 -9.80
C GLN A 196 -0.83 14.69 -11.20
N THR A 197 0.49 14.47 -11.31
CA THR A 197 1.14 14.07 -12.57
C THR A 197 0.65 12.70 -13.00
N LEU A 198 0.70 11.70 -12.11
CA LEU A 198 0.23 10.35 -12.39
C LEU A 198 -1.29 10.33 -12.65
N LEU A 199 -2.08 11.10 -11.91
CA LEU A 199 -3.54 11.20 -12.10
C LEU A 199 -3.90 11.70 -13.50
N THR A 200 -3.15 12.67 -14.01
CA THR A 200 -3.35 13.23 -15.36
C THR A 200 -3.02 12.18 -16.44
N GLN A 201 -1.95 11.42 -16.23
CA GLN A 201 -1.56 10.31 -17.11
C GLN A 201 -2.65 9.22 -17.14
N LEU A 202 -3.10 8.73 -15.98
CA LEU A 202 -4.12 7.68 -15.90
C LEU A 202 -5.44 8.08 -16.56
N LYS A 203 -5.90 9.33 -16.38
CA LYS A 203 -7.11 9.83 -17.04
C LYS A 203 -6.97 9.84 -18.57
N THR A 204 -5.79 10.19 -19.08
CA THR A 204 -5.49 10.19 -20.52
C THR A 204 -5.46 8.77 -21.09
N GLU A 205 -4.85 7.83 -20.36
CA GLU A 205 -4.81 6.42 -20.74
C GLU A 205 -6.22 5.81 -20.75
N LEU A 206 -7.06 6.10 -19.75
CA LEU A 206 -8.45 5.63 -19.69
C LEU A 206 -9.27 6.08 -20.90
N GLN A 207 -9.13 7.35 -21.31
CA GLN A 207 -9.80 7.87 -22.52
C GLN A 207 -9.35 7.13 -23.79
N SER A 208 -8.07 6.76 -23.84
CA SER A 208 -7.50 6.03 -24.98
C SER A 208 -7.98 4.57 -25.02
N LEU A 209 -8.20 3.93 -23.87
CA LEU A 209 -8.82 2.61 -23.77
C LEU A 209 -10.26 2.60 -24.33
N GLY A 210 -11.00 3.69 -24.16
CA GLY A 210 -12.35 3.86 -24.71
C GLY A 210 -12.41 4.12 -26.22
N LYS A 211 -11.27 4.38 -26.88
CA LYS A 211 -11.16 4.69 -28.31
C LYS A 211 -10.67 3.51 -29.17
N LYS A 212 -10.48 2.31 -28.61
CA LYS A 212 -10.13 1.12 -29.43
C LYS A 212 -11.22 0.90 -30.49
N PRO A 213 -10.89 0.82 -31.79
CA PRO A 213 -11.89 0.62 -32.83
C PRO A 213 -12.58 -0.73 -32.65
N GLU A 214 -13.91 -0.73 -32.69
CA GLU A 214 -14.68 -1.95 -32.93
C GLU A 214 -14.09 -2.65 -34.15
N ALA A 215 -13.68 -3.92 -33.97
CA ALA A 215 -13.25 -4.73 -35.09
C ALA A 215 -14.36 -4.74 -36.15
N PRO A 216 -14.05 -4.60 -37.46
CA PRO A 216 -15.06 -4.68 -38.49
C PRO A 216 -15.80 -6.01 -38.36
N ARG A 217 -17.13 -5.96 -38.21
CA ARG A 217 -17.98 -7.13 -38.47
C ARG A 217 -17.71 -7.52 -39.92
N GLU A 218 -17.10 -8.69 -40.14
CA GLU A 218 -16.92 -9.27 -41.46
C GLU A 218 -18.27 -9.27 -42.19
N GLY A 219 -18.33 -8.52 -43.28
CA GLY A 219 -19.49 -8.42 -44.13
C GLY A 219 -19.73 -9.73 -44.87
N GLY A 220 -20.87 -10.35 -44.63
CA GLY A 220 -21.43 -11.36 -45.53
C GLY A 220 -22.14 -10.67 -46.69
N THR A 221 -21.43 -10.46 -47.80
CA THR A 221 -22.05 -10.23 -49.12
C THR A 221 -21.98 -11.52 -49.94
N GLY A 222 -23.15 -12.08 -50.26
CA GLY A 222 -23.34 -13.08 -51.31
C GLY A 222 -24.73 -12.89 -51.89
N GLY A 223 -24.84 -12.15 -53.00
CA GLY A 223 -25.28 -12.75 -54.26
C GLY A 223 -26.59 -12.13 -54.73
N VAL A 224 -26.50 -11.19 -55.68
CA VAL A 224 -27.63 -10.69 -56.46
C VAL A 224 -27.84 -11.64 -57.63
N GLU A 225 -29.05 -12.18 -57.77
CA GLU A 225 -29.57 -12.65 -59.05
C GLU A 225 -31.02 -12.15 -59.17
N VAL A 226 -31.23 -11.17 -60.04
CA VAL A 226 -32.55 -10.68 -60.46
C VAL A 226 -32.67 -10.96 -61.94
N ASP A 227 -33.42 -12.02 -62.27
CA ASP A 227 -33.94 -12.23 -63.61
C ASP A 227 -35.43 -11.84 -63.63
N ALA A 228 -35.72 -10.82 -64.45
CA ALA A 228 -37.06 -10.30 -64.67
C ALA A 228 -37.68 -10.97 -65.90
N LYS A 229 -38.90 -11.51 -65.76
CA LYS A 229 -39.81 -11.64 -66.91
C LYS A 229 -41.29 -11.64 -66.48
N ALA A 230 -41.98 -10.58 -66.91
CA ALA A 230 -43.36 -10.49 -67.44
C ALA A 230 -44.44 -11.46 -66.88
N LYS A 231 -45.67 -11.06 -66.52
CA LYS A 231 -46.59 -10.01 -67.03
C LYS A 231 -47.81 -9.96 -66.04
N PRO A 232 -48.73 -8.99 -66.17
CA PRO A 232 -49.80 -8.72 -65.21
C PRO A 232 -51.14 -9.37 -65.58
N GLY A 233 -52.04 -9.49 -64.60
CA GLY A 233 -53.49 -9.48 -64.85
C GLY A 233 -54.32 -10.38 -63.93
N ALA A 234 -55.30 -9.73 -63.29
CA ALA A 234 -56.42 -10.22 -62.47
C ALA A 234 -56.12 -10.62 -61.02
#